data_AF-A0A3C2C9V9-F1
#
_entry.id   AF-A0A3C2C9V9-F1
#
_cell.length_a   1.000
_cell.length_b   1.000
_cell.length_c   1.000
_cell.angle_alpha   90.00
_cell.angle_beta   90.00
_cell.angle_gamma   90.00
#
_symmetry.space_group_name_H-M   'P 1'
#
loop_
_entity.id
_entity.type
_entity.pdbx_description
1 polymer ?
#
loop_
_entity_poly.entity_id
_entity_poly.type
_entity_poly.pdbx_seq_one_letter_code
_entity_poly.pdbx_strand_id
1 'polypeptide(L)'
;MEKEDYIKFRISKTKKQDWKKICKDRNLTLTDLLTASVENRILDNERRQILAFIEKQDNVFIKIETNINQVAKIANGQKFISESELKNFTAKLSEIAKLKKQQNQIFEKIYEMLAK
;
A
#
# COMPACT_ATOMS: atom_id res chain seq x y z
N MET A 1 -14.91 26.73 2.24
CA MET A 1 -14.99 27.27 3.61
C MET A 1 -13.64 27.82 3.97
N GLU A 2 -13.54 29.14 4.16
CA GLU A 2 -12.38 29.72 4.83
C GLU A 2 -12.31 29.14 6.25
N LYS A 3 -11.12 28.73 6.69
CA LYS A 3 -10.92 28.26 8.07
C LYS A 3 -10.82 29.50 8.96
N GLU A 4 -11.91 29.84 9.64
CA GLU A 4 -12.01 31.06 10.45
C GLU A 4 -11.22 30.94 11.78
N ASP A 5 -11.07 29.73 12.30
CA ASP A 5 -10.36 29.47 13.56
C ASP A 5 -8.88 29.12 13.35
N TYR A 6 -7.99 29.79 14.10
CA TYR A 6 -6.56 29.49 14.11
C TYR A 6 -5.95 29.59 15.51
N ILE A 7 -4.96 28.73 15.78
CA ILE A 7 -4.22 28.74 17.05
C ILE A 7 -2.85 29.39 16.84
N LYS A 8 -2.56 30.45 17.60
CA LYS A 8 -1.21 31.05 17.68
C LYS A 8 -0.48 30.45 18.87
N PHE A 9 0.70 29.88 18.62
CA PHE A 9 1.56 29.35 19.68
C PHE A 9 3.03 29.69 19.43
N ARG A 10 3.84 29.64 20.50
CA ARG A 10 5.28 29.92 20.44
C ARG A 10 6.08 28.62 20.51
N ILE A 11 7.16 28.55 19.74
CA ILE A 11 8.16 27.47 19.77
C ILE A 11 9.55 28.07 19.58
N SER A 12 10.58 27.34 20.02
CA SER A 12 11.96 27.74 19.79
C SER A 12 12.28 27.79 18.30
N LYS A 13 13.20 28.69 17.93
CA LYS A 13 13.62 28.88 16.53
C LYS A 13 14.19 27.58 15.94
N THR A 14 15.03 26.88 16.69
CA THR A 14 15.65 25.62 16.28
C THR A 14 14.58 24.56 16.01
N LYS A 15 13.62 24.37 16.92
CA LYS A 15 12.55 23.39 16.76
C LYS A 15 11.65 23.70 15.56
N LYS A 16 11.39 24.99 15.30
CA LYS A 16 10.67 25.42 14.09
C LYS A 16 11.42 25.07 12.80
N GLN A 17 12.75 25.15 12.80
CA GLN A 17 13.57 24.77 11.65
C GLN A 17 13.54 23.25 11.44
N ASP A 18 13.66 22.47 12.51
CA ASP A 18 13.59 21.01 12.44
C ASP A 18 12.25 20.55 11.88
N TRP A 19 11.14 21.12 12.34
CA TRP A 19 9.81 20.80 11.82
C TRP A 19 9.66 21.18 10.35
N LYS A 20 10.18 22.33 9.92
CA LYS A 20 10.19 22.72 8.50
C LYS A 20 11.01 21.76 7.65
N LYS A 21 12.11 21.22 8.18
CA LYS A 21 12.92 20.22 7.49
C LYS A 21 12.14 18.93 7.29
N ILE A 22 11.50 18.42 8.34
CA ILE A 22 10.60 17.24 8.26
C ILE A 22 9.50 17.46 7.22
N CYS A 23 8.88 18.65 7.22
CA CYS A 23 7.85 19.03 6.26
C CYS A 23 8.36 18.97 4.81
N LYS A 24 9.57 19.49 4.56
CA LYS A 24 10.20 19.47 3.24
C LYS A 24 10.53 18.05 2.78
N ASP A 25 11.15 17.26 3.66
CA ASP A 25 11.60 15.90 3.34
C ASP A 25 10.43 14.96 3.04
N ARG A 26 9.28 15.19 3.68
CA ARG A 26 8.07 14.38 3.51
C ARG A 26 7.01 15.02 2.60
N ASN A 27 7.32 16.17 1.98
CA ASN A 27 6.40 16.93 1.13
C ASN A 27 5.02 17.19 1.78
N LEU A 28 5.04 17.76 2.99
CA LEU A 28 3.84 18.07 3.79
C LEU A 28 3.91 19.49 4.37
N THR A 29 2.77 20.05 4.78
CA THR A 29 2.75 21.37 5.42
C THR A 29 2.93 21.28 6.94
N LEU A 30 3.35 22.39 7.55
CA LEU A 30 3.40 22.49 9.02
C LEU A 30 2.04 22.25 9.66
N THR A 31 0.96 22.71 9.01
CA THR A 31 -0.41 22.46 9.47
C THR A 31 -0.69 20.96 9.46
N ASP A 32 -0.38 20.24 8.37
CA ASP A 32 -0.62 18.79 8.29
C ASP A 32 0.15 18.04 9.38
N LEU A 33 1.43 18.37 9.56
CA LEU A 33 2.28 17.77 10.60
C LEU A 33 1.69 17.94 12.00
N LEU A 34 1.27 19.16 12.34
CA LEU A 34 0.75 19.49 13.66
C LEU A 34 -0.62 18.88 13.89
N THR A 35 -1.51 18.99 12.91
CA THR A 35 -2.88 18.49 13.01
C THR A 35 -2.86 16.97 13.15
N ALA A 36 -2.09 16.28 12.32
CA ALA A 36 -1.93 14.83 12.42
C ALA A 36 -1.30 14.39 13.74
N SER A 37 -0.29 15.12 14.23
CA SER A 37 0.35 14.81 15.51
C SER A 37 -0.56 15.04 16.73
N VAL A 38 -1.41 16.06 16.70
CA VAL A 38 -2.35 16.37 17.80
C VAL A 38 -3.53 15.41 17.78
N GLU A 39 -4.06 15.09 16.60
CA GLU A 39 -5.19 14.18 16.42
C GLU A 39 -4.78 12.71 16.42
N ASN A 40 -3.48 12.41 16.58
CA ASN A 40 -2.90 11.06 16.54
C ASN A 40 -3.32 10.26 15.30
N ARG A 41 -3.45 10.93 14.15
CA ARG A 41 -3.84 10.33 12.87
C ARG A 41 -2.66 10.20 11.91
N ILE A 42 -2.76 9.24 11.00
CA ILE A 42 -1.82 9.10 9.88
C ILE A 42 -1.88 10.33 8.97
N LEU A 43 -0.72 10.77 8.48
CA LEU A 43 -0.64 11.90 7.57
C LEU A 43 -1.27 11.54 6.21
N ASP A 44 -1.96 12.51 5.58
CA ASP A 44 -2.67 12.25 4.32
C ASP A 44 -1.72 11.86 3.17
N ASN A 45 -0.47 12.31 3.18
CA ASN A 45 0.55 11.89 2.21
C ASN A 45 0.94 10.41 2.40
N GLU A 46 1.08 9.94 3.65
CA GLU A 46 1.36 8.55 4.00
C GLU A 46 0.18 7.66 3.60
N ARG A 47 -1.06 8.11 3.88
CA ARG A 47 -2.29 7.43 3.42
C ARG A 47 -2.31 7.27 1.90
N ARG A 48 -1.98 8.31 1.13
CA ARG A 48 -1.91 8.24 -0.35
C ARG A 48 -0.85 7.25 -0.83
N GLN A 49 0.32 7.23 -0.19
CA GLN A 49 1.38 6.27 -0.54
C GLN A 49 0.94 4.83 -0.30
N ILE A 50 0.24 4.57 0.82
CA ILE A 50 -0.32 3.26 1.12
C ILE A 50 -1.36 2.85 0.08
N LEU A 51 -2.27 3.74 -0.29
CA LEU A 51 -3.28 3.45 -1.32
C LEU A 51 -2.65 3.15 -2.68
N ALA A 52 -1.67 3.95 -3.11
CA ALA A 52 -0.94 3.72 -4.36
C ALA A 52 -0.16 2.40 -4.34
N PHE A 53 0.37 2.00 -3.18
CA PHE A 53 1.00 0.70 -2.99
C PHE A 53 -0.01 -0.44 -3.17
N ILE A 54 -1.18 -0.35 -2.53
CA ILE A 54 -2.27 -1.35 -2.67
C ILE A 54 -2.69 -1.49 -4.13
N GLU A 55 -2.93 -0.37 -4.82
CA GLU A 55 -3.31 -0.35 -6.24
C GLU A 55 -2.24 -1.01 -7.13
N LYS A 56 -0.95 -0.74 -6.86
CA LYS A 56 0.15 -1.39 -7.58
C LYS A 56 0.18 -2.90 -7.34
N GLN A 57 -0.14 -3.37 -6.14
CA GLN A 57 -0.22 -4.81 -5.85
C GLN A 57 -1.38 -5.47 -6.60
N ASP A 58 -2.55 -4.83 -6.65
CA ASP A 58 -3.72 -5.33 -7.38
C ASP A 58 -3.41 -5.54 -8.86
N ASN A 59 -2.72 -4.57 -9.48
CA ASN A 59 -2.24 -4.68 -10.85
C ASN A 59 -1.31 -5.87 -11.09
N VAL A 60 -0.52 -6.28 -10.09
CA VAL A 60 0.34 -7.48 -10.19
C VAL A 60 -0.52 -8.75 -10.17
N PHE A 61 -1.54 -8.82 -9.31
CA PHE A 61 -2.43 -9.98 -9.25
C PHE A 61 -3.28 -10.15 -10.53
N ILE A 62 -3.71 -9.06 -11.16
CA ILE A 62 -4.40 -9.11 -12.46
C ILE A 62 -3.51 -9.77 -13.53
N LYS A 63 -2.21 -9.48 -13.54
CA LYS A 63 -1.25 -10.11 -14.47
C LYS A 63 -1.07 -11.60 -14.18
N ILE A 64 -1.02 -11.97 -12.89
CA ILE A 64 -0.95 -13.38 -12.48
C ILE A 64 -2.20 -14.14 -12.94
N GLU A 65 -3.39 -13.57 -12.70
CA GLU A 65 -4.66 -14.16 -13.14
C GLU A 65 -4.71 -14.33 -14.66
N THR A 66 -4.26 -13.31 -15.40
CA THR A 66 -4.16 -13.38 -16.87
C THR A 66 -3.28 -14.54 -17.32
N ASN A 67 -2.11 -14.73 -16.70
CA ASN A 67 -1.20 -15.82 -17.02
C ASN A 67 -1.82 -17.20 -16.69
N ILE A 68 -2.52 -17.32 -15.56
CA ILE A 68 -3.26 -18.54 -15.17
C ILE A 68 -4.30 -18.89 -16.24
N ASN A 69 -5.08 -17.88 -16.68
CA ASN A 69 -6.09 -18.06 -17.71
C ASN A 69 -5.48 -18.44 -19.07
N GLN A 70 -4.31 -17.92 -19.41
CA GLN A 70 -3.58 -18.31 -20.62
C GLN A 70 -3.13 -19.78 -20.57
N VAL A 71 -2.55 -20.22 -19.44
CA VAL A 71 -2.17 -21.63 -19.25
C VAL A 71 -3.38 -22.55 -19.39
N ALA A 72 -4.51 -22.20 -18.77
CA ALA A 72 -5.75 -22.96 -18.87
C ALA A 72 -6.26 -23.04 -20.32
N LYS A 73 -6.22 -21.94 -21.09
CA LYS A 73 -6.60 -21.93 -22.51
C LYS A 73 -5.71 -22.85 -23.35
N ILE A 74 -4.39 -22.83 -23.14
CA ILE A 74 -3.44 -23.68 -23.86
C ILE A 74 -3.72 -25.16 -23.56
N ALA A 75 -3.82 -25.53 -22.29
CA ALA A 75 -4.09 -26.90 -21.87
C ALA A 75 -5.43 -27.42 -22.43
N ASN A 76 -6.49 -26.60 -22.38
CA ASN A 76 -7.80 -26.96 -22.93
C ASN A 76 -7.78 -27.09 -24.46
N GLY A 77 -7.04 -26.22 -25.16
CA GLY A 77 -6.93 -26.25 -26.61
C GLY A 77 -6.12 -27.44 -27.12
N GLN A 78 -5.01 -27.76 -26.46
CA GLN A 78 -4.16 -28.89 -26.82
C GLN A 78 -4.72 -30.24 -26.33
N LYS A 79 -5.71 -30.23 -25.42
CA LYS A 79 -6.24 -31.41 -24.69
C LYS A 79 -5.14 -32.25 -24.03
N PHE A 80 -3.98 -31.66 -23.81
CA PHE A 80 -2.80 -32.30 -23.28
C PHE A 80 -1.97 -31.25 -22.53
N ILE A 81 -1.45 -31.64 -21.37
CA ILE A 81 -0.44 -30.92 -20.61
C ILE A 81 0.52 -31.97 -20.08
N SER A 82 1.83 -31.71 -20.17
CA SER A 82 2.78 -32.67 -19.60
C SER A 82 2.69 -32.66 -18.07
N GLU A 83 2.96 -33.81 -17.45
CA GLU A 83 2.94 -33.93 -15.99
C GLU A 83 3.95 -32.99 -15.33
N SER A 84 5.10 -32.77 -15.98
CA SER A 84 6.14 -31.84 -15.49
C SER A 84 5.69 -30.38 -15.53
N GLU A 85 5.02 -29.95 -16.60
CA GLU A 85 4.42 -28.61 -16.69
C GLU A 85 3.30 -28.41 -15.67
N LEU A 86 2.41 -29.39 -15.53
CA LEU A 86 1.33 -29.35 -14.55
C LEU A 86 1.90 -29.23 -13.13
N LYS A 87 2.89 -30.05 -12.78
CA LYS A 87 3.54 -30.02 -11.47
C LYS A 87 4.22 -28.67 -11.20
N ASN A 88 4.94 -28.13 -12.17
CA ASN A 88 5.58 -26.82 -12.06
C ASN A 88 4.54 -25.69 -11.89
N PHE A 89 3.43 -25.76 -12.62
CA PHE A 89 2.35 -24.79 -12.53
C PHE A 89 1.66 -24.85 -11.17
N THR A 90 1.31 -26.05 -10.67
CA THR A 90 0.71 -26.24 -9.35
C THR A 90 1.64 -25.77 -8.23
N ALA A 91 2.95 -26.00 -8.34
CA ALA A 91 3.93 -25.50 -7.37
C ALA A 91 3.94 -23.97 -7.30
N LYS A 92 3.96 -23.29 -8.46
CA LYS A 92 3.88 -21.82 -8.53
C LYS A 92 2.56 -21.29 -7.99
N LEU A 93 1.44 -21.94 -8.29
CA LEU A 93 0.13 -21.56 -7.73
C LEU A 93 0.10 -21.67 -6.20
N SER A 94 0.68 -22.72 -5.64
CA SER A 94 0.80 -22.90 -4.19
C SER A 94 1.63 -21.79 -3.55
N GLU A 95 2.74 -21.43 -4.17
CA GLU A 95 3.58 -20.31 -3.73
C GLU A 95 2.83 -18.98 -3.78
N ILE A 96 2.11 -18.70 -4.86
CA ILE A 96 1.28 -17.49 -5.01
C ILE A 96 0.20 -17.43 -3.91
N ALA A 97 -0.46 -18.55 -3.61
CA ALA A 97 -1.47 -18.62 -2.56
C ALA A 97 -0.88 -18.29 -1.18
N LYS A 98 0.33 -18.80 -0.89
CA LYS A 98 1.07 -18.48 0.34
C LYS A 98 1.42 -16.99 0.42
N LEU A 99 1.95 -16.41 -0.66
CA LEU A 99 2.31 -15.00 -0.73
C LEU A 99 1.08 -14.10 -0.56
N LYS A 100 -0.05 -14.46 -1.19
CA LYS A 100 -1.31 -13.72 -1.03
C LYS A 100 -1.81 -13.73 0.41
N LYS A 101 -1.69 -14.86 1.11
CA LYS A 101 -2.05 -14.95 2.53
C LYS A 101 -1.18 -14.01 3.40
N GLN A 102 0.13 -13.99 3.16
CA GLN A 102 1.04 -13.09 3.86
C GLN A 102 0.74 -11.62 3.56
N GLN A 103 0.43 -11.30 2.31
CA GLN A 103 0.03 -9.95 1.92
C GLN A 103 -1.25 -9.51 2.63
N ASN A 104 -2.29 -10.35 2.66
CA ASN A 104 -3.55 -10.01 3.33
C ASN A 104 -3.34 -9.71 4.82
N GLN A 105 -2.47 -10.46 5.50
CA GLN A 105 -2.11 -10.19 6.90
C GLN A 105 -1.41 -8.83 7.08
N ILE A 106 -0.61 -8.42 6.09
CA ILE A 106 0.02 -7.09 6.10
C ILE A 106 -1.05 -6.01 5.86
N PHE A 107 -1.97 -6.22 4.92
CA PHE A 107 -3.06 -5.28 4.66
C PHE A 107 -3.98 -5.12 5.86
N GLU A 108 -4.36 -6.19 6.56
CA GLU A 108 -5.13 -6.13 7.80
C GLU A 108 -4.45 -5.21 8.83
N LYS A 109 -3.15 -5.40 9.06
CA LYS A 109 -2.37 -4.53 9.97
C LYS A 109 -2.34 -3.07 9.51
N ILE A 110 -2.20 -2.84 8.21
CA ILE A 110 -2.24 -1.48 7.64
C ILE A 110 -3.62 -0.86 7.87
N TYR A 111 -4.70 -1.61 7.65
CA TYR A 111 -6.07 -1.13 7.92
C TYR A 111 -6.29 -0.83 9.41
N GLU A 112 -5.82 -1.68 10.31
CA GLU A 112 -5.87 -1.42 11.76
C GLU A 112 -5.11 -0.15 12.16
N MET A 113 -3.98 0.13 11.51
CA MET A 113 -3.22 1.36 11.73
C MET A 113 -3.92 2.59 11.15
N LEU A 114 -4.65 2.44 10.03
CA LEU A 114 -5.40 3.52 9.37
C LEU A 114 -6.75 3.83 10.02
N ALA A 115 -7.36 2.86 10.70
CA ALA A 115 -8.64 2.98 11.38
C ALA A 115 -8.55 3.61 12.78
N LYS A 116 -7.31 3.77 13.30
CA LYS A 116 -7.01 4.53 14.52
C LYS A 116 -6.72 5.99 14.19
#